data_AF-A0A2V5UKQ9-F1
#
_entry.id   AF-A0A2V5UKQ9-F1
#
_cell.length_a   1.000
_cell.length_b   1.000
_cell.length_c   1.000
_cell.angle_alpha   90.00
_cell.angle_beta   90.00
_cell.angle_gamma   90.00
#
_symmetry.space_group_name_H-M   'P 1'
#
loop_
_entity.id
_entity.type
_entity.pdbx_description
1 polymer ?
#
loop_
_entity_poly.entity_id
_entity_poly.type
_entity_poly.pdbx_seq_one_letter_code
_entity_poly.pdbx_strand_id
1 'polypeptide(L)' 'MAKALERAIGRTMQQKRQQLCEIREEVEHLLDYLDVLEACAKDAGKPRLGHDELKKRYR' A
#
# COMPACT_ATOMS: atom_id res chain seq x y z
N MET A 1 18.41 -11.79 37.62
CA MET A 1 18.01 -12.66 36.50
C MET A 1 16.65 -12.25 35.93
N ALA A 2 15.53 -12.36 36.66
CA ALA A 2 14.17 -12.07 36.16
C ALA A 2 13.98 -10.69 35.51
N LYS A 3 14.41 -9.60 36.17
CA LYS A 3 14.32 -8.23 35.62
C LYS A 3 15.08 -8.01 34.31
N ALA A 4 16.16 -8.76 34.08
CA ALA A 4 16.92 -8.67 32.84
C ALA A 4 16.19 -9.38 31.69
N LEU A 5 15.57 -10.52 31.99
CA LEU A 5 14.73 -11.26 31.06
C LEU A 5 13.49 -10.47 30.66
N GLU A 6 12.79 -9.85 31.62
CA GLU A 6 11.63 -8.99 31.34
C GLU A 6 11.97 -7.84 30.37
N ARG A 7 13.11 -7.17 30.60
CA ARG A 7 13.59 -6.10 29.69
C ARG A 7 13.98 -6.63 28.32
N ALA A 8 14.56 -7.83 28.24
CA ALA A 8 14.89 -8.46 26.97
C ALA A 8 13.62 -8.76 26.17
N ILE A 9 12.61 -9.36 26.81
CA ILE A 9 11.31 -9.65 26.21
C ILE A 9 10.64 -8.34 25.73
N GLY A 10 10.64 -7.30 26.57
CA GLY A 10 10.06 -6.00 26.19
C GLY A 10 10.71 -5.40 24.93
N ARG A 11 12.05 -5.46 24.83
CA ARG A 11 12.77 -4.98 23.64
C ARG A 11 12.45 -5.83 22.41
N THR A 12 12.42 -7.15 22.54
CA THR A 12 12.08 -8.03 21.42
C THR A 12 10.64 -7.82 20.95
N MET A 13 9.68 -7.63 21.87
CA MET A 13 8.31 -7.32 21.51
C MET A 13 8.19 -5.98 20.77
N GLN A 14 8.91 -4.95 21.22
CA GLN A 14 8.93 -3.66 20.54
C GLN A 14 9.52 -3.78 19.13
N GLN A 15 10.63 -4.49 18.97
CA GLN A 15 11.23 -4.75 17.66
C GLN A 15 10.27 -5.51 16.74
N LYS A 16 9.59 -6.54 17.24
CA LYS A 16 8.63 -7.31 16.45
C LYS A 16 7.42 -6.47 16.03
N ARG A 17 6.93 -5.59 16.91
CA ARG A 17 5.86 -4.64 16.56
C ARG A 17 6.30 -3.68 15.46
N GLN A 18 7.53 -3.17 15.54
CA GLN A 18 8.08 -2.30 14.51
C GLN A 18 8.17 -3.02 13.16
N GLN A 19 8.71 -4.23 13.14
CA GLN A 19 8.76 -5.06 11.92
C GLN A 19 7.37 -5.33 11.34
N LEU A 20 6.35 -5.56 12.18
CA LEU A 20 4.97 -5.72 11.69
C LEU A 20 4.38 -4.44 11.10
N CYS A 21 4.74 -3.26 11.63
CA CYS A 21 4.33 -1.99 11.03
C CYS A 21 4.95 -1.80 9.65
N GLU A 22 6.25 -2.07 9.51
CA GLU A 22 6.97 -1.96 8.23
C GLU A 22 6.37 -2.90 7.18
N ILE A 23 6.12 -4.17 7.53
CA ILE A 23 5.47 -5.13 6.62
C ILE A 23 4.07 -4.65 6.22
N ARG A 24 3.30 -4.06 7.15
CA ARG A 24 1.96 -3.54 6.83
C ARG A 24 2.05 -2.41 5.80
N GLU A 25 2.97 -1.47 5.97
CA GLU A 25 3.20 -0.36 5.05
C GLU A 25 3.62 -0.87 3.66
N GLU A 26 4.53 -1.86 3.60
CA GLU A 26 4.93 -2.48 2.33
C GLU A 26 3.75 -3.16 1.61
N VAL A 27 2.88 -3.86 2.35
CA VAL A 27 1.67 -4.48 1.79
C VAL A 27 0.70 -3.43 1.26
N GLU A 28 0.50 -2.33 1.99
CA GLU A 28 -0.34 -1.20 1.53
C GLU A 28 0.20 -0.63 0.21
N HIS A 29 1.51 -0.40 0.09
CA HIS A 29 2.11 0.06 -1.16
C HIS A 29 1.95 -0.92 -2.32
N LEU A 30 2.03 -2.22 -2.07
CA LEU A 30 1.78 -3.23 -3.10
C LEU A 30 0.32 -3.23 -3.55
N LEU A 31 -0.62 -3.03 -2.64
CA LEU A 31 -2.05 -2.92 -2.98
C LEU A 31 -2.31 -1.67 -3.82
N ASP A 32 -1.77 -0.51 -3.44
CA ASP A 32 -1.87 0.72 -4.23
C ASP A 32 -1.32 0.55 -5.66
N TYR A 33 -0.20 -0.17 -5.80
CA TYR A 33 0.37 -0.47 -7.11
C TYR A 33 -0.52 -1.38 -7.95
N LEU A 34 -1.13 -2.40 -7.33
CA LEU A 34 -2.08 -3.28 -8.01
C LEU A 34 -3.32 -2.53 -8.48
N ASP A 35 -3.83 -1.57 -7.71
CA ASP A 35 -4.97 -0.73 -8.11
C ASP A 35 -4.64 0.10 -9.36
N VAL A 36 -3.43 0.66 -9.43
CA VAL A 36 -2.96 1.37 -10.63
C VAL A 36 -2.89 0.43 -11.84
N LEU A 37 -2.34 -0.77 -11.66
CA LEU A 37 -2.27 -1.77 -12.74
C LEU A 37 -3.66 -2.21 -13.20
N GLU A 38 -4.60 -2.40 -12.27
CA GLU A 38 -5.98 -2.76 -12.60
C GLU A 38 -6.66 -1.63 -13.39
N ALA A 39 -6.48 -0.37 -12.98
CA ALA A 39 -6.95 0.79 -13.73
C ALA A 39 -6.37 0.82 -15.14
N CYS A 40 -5.06 0.62 -15.29
CA CYS A 40 -4.40 0.54 -16.59
C CYS A 40 -4.95 -0.61 -17.45
N ALA A 41 -5.19 -1.78 -16.87
CA ALA A 41 -5.76 -2.92 -17.59
C ALA A 41 -7.20 -2.63 -18.06
N LYS A 42 -8.02 -2.01 -17.21
CA LYS A 42 -9.38 -1.55 -17.56
C LYS A 42 -9.38 -0.52 -18.68
N ASP A 43 -8.31 0.28 -18.78
CA ASP A 43 -8.17 1.32 -19.81
C ASP A 43 -7.45 0.85 -21.07
N ALA A 44 -6.76 -0.30 -21.04
CA ALA A 44 -5.99 -0.82 -22.18
C ALA A 44 -6.82 -1.09 -23.45
N GLY A 45 -8.14 -1.25 -23.30
CA GLY A 45 -9.08 -1.40 -24.42
C GLY A 45 -9.89 -0.15 -24.78
N LYS A 46 -9.73 0.96 -24.05
CA LYS A 46 -10.50 2.19 -24.30
C LYS A 46 -9.73 3.09 -25.27
N PRO A 47 -10.37 3.62 -26.33
CA PRO A 47 -9.76 4.67 -27.12
C PRO A 47 -9.43 5.85 -26.19
N ARG A 48 -8.21 6.38 -26.31
CA ARG A 48 -7.82 7.60 -25.58
C ARG A 48 -8.83 8.69 -25.95
N LEU A 49 -9.56 9.18 -24.95
CA LEU A 49 -10.56 10.22 -25.17
C LEU A 49 -9.85 11.49 -25.65
N GLY A 50 -10.33 12.05 -26.75
CA GLY A 50 -9.91 13.36 -27.20
C GLY A 50 -10.30 14.45 -26.20
N HIS A 51 -9.63 15.61 -26.25
CA HIS A 51 -9.92 16.75 -25.37
C HIS A 51 -11.40 17.16 -25.39
N ASP A 52 -12.04 17.09 -26.56
CA ASP A 52 -13.47 17.42 -26.73
C ASP A 52 -14.42 16.37 -26.14
N GLU A 53 -14.03 15.09 -26.15
CA GLU A 53 -14.80 14.01 -25.54
C GLU A 53 -14.73 14.05 -24.01
N LEU A 54 -13.56 14.43 -23.46
CA LEU A 54 -13.40 14.69 -22.03
C LEU A 54 -14.29 15.85 -21.56
N LYS A 55 -14.34 16.95 -22.30
CA LYS A 55 -15.18 18.12 -21.98
C LYS A 55 -16.67 17.80 -21.96
N LYS A 56 -17.14 16.88 -22.80
CA LYS A 56 -18.56 16.46 -22.85
C LYS A 56 -18.95 15.49 -21.73
N ARG A 57 -17.98 14.74 -21.18
CA ARG A 57 -18.25 13.69 -20.17
C ARG A 57 -18.32 14.22 -18.73
N TYR A 58 -17.71 15.37 -18.48
CA TYR A 58 -17.62 16.03 -17.17
C TYR A 58 -18.30 17.41 -17.13
N ARG A 59 -19.11 17.75 -18.13
CA ARG A 59 -20.07 18.87 -18.12
C ARG A 59 -21.48 18.31 -18.07
#